data_AF-A0A9D7F3W9-F1
#
_entry.id   AF-A0A9D7F3W9-F1
#
_cell.length_a   1.000
_cell.length_b   1.000
_cell.length_c   1.000
_cell.angle_alpha   90.00
_cell.angle_beta   90.00
_cell.angle_gamma   90.00
#
_symmetry.space_group_name_H-M   'P 1'
#
loop_
_entity.id
_entity.type
_entity.pdbx_description
1 polymer ?
#
loop_
_entity_poly.entity_id
_entity_poly.type
_entity_poly.pdbx_seq_one_letter_code
_entity_poly.pdbx_strand_id
1 'polypeptide(L)'
;MQANLQYFRKMAQEYPSPGVDGHALARLGFTVLAKAISFLYEAPIPESIYSQLLDPLPSPPHWAPISEFRKQMRVLVVRDEPGKQQLTGYEEERPQSPLLIRYNLADTNDVFAPTLEALRRYFTLPLPVQLIDVEIDGEGCCRPRALVLEPDYLTDVTAVAECFQPGGAEPLQFLIKKFLPVSTNKYLLLGHIANFFLDEFLSNPDSNFPETFPKAFRLNPLGFSMLSNSDIQEIYEKAKKHYVILKRVLQESFPAEGMKPEFCYLEPTFYSEVYGLQGRLDIFHRDDPAASIVELKSGAPSGPICTESGPPILPKPCSTTS
;
A
#
# COMPACT_ATOMS: atom_id res chain seq x y z
N MET A 1 -27.18 17.04 -5.25
CA MET A 1 -27.63 15.75 -4.65
C MET A 1 -26.47 14.95 -4.06
N GLN A 2 -25.39 14.73 -4.82
CA GLN A 2 -24.18 14.02 -4.36
C GLN A 2 -23.63 14.55 -3.02
N ALA A 3 -23.51 15.87 -2.88
CA ALA A 3 -23.00 16.49 -1.65
C ALA A 3 -23.88 16.26 -0.40
N ASN A 4 -25.21 16.13 -0.56
CA ASN A 4 -26.13 15.84 0.57
C ASN A 4 -26.09 14.36 0.97
N LEU A 5 -25.87 13.47 -0.01
CA LEU A 5 -25.64 12.04 0.25
C LEU A 5 -24.32 11.82 0.99
N GLN A 6 -23.26 12.54 0.60
CA GLN A 6 -21.97 12.54 1.28
C GLN A 6 -22.11 13.06 2.73
N TYR A 7 -22.79 14.19 2.90
CA TYR A 7 -23.04 14.76 4.24
C TYR A 7 -23.82 13.80 5.14
N PHE A 8 -24.86 13.14 4.62
CA PHE A 8 -25.59 12.11 5.36
C PHE A 8 -24.69 10.93 5.76
N ARG A 9 -23.87 10.40 4.83
CA ARG A 9 -22.94 9.29 5.12
C ARG A 9 -21.98 9.63 6.25
N LYS A 10 -21.40 10.84 6.25
CA LYS A 10 -20.51 11.30 7.33
C LYS A 10 -21.22 11.30 8.67
N MET A 11 -22.40 11.93 8.75
CA MET A 11 -23.17 12.01 10.00
C MET A 11 -23.66 10.64 10.48
N ALA A 12 -23.93 9.71 9.56
CA ALA A 12 -24.28 8.34 9.89
C ALA A 12 -23.09 7.54 10.46
N GLN A 13 -21.88 7.74 9.95
CA GLN A 13 -20.67 7.10 10.48
C GLN A 13 -20.30 7.61 11.88
N GLU A 14 -20.56 8.89 12.15
CA GLU A 14 -20.32 9.49 13.47
C GLU A 14 -21.41 9.10 14.49
N TYR A 15 -22.52 8.45 14.09
CA TYR A 15 -23.58 8.03 15.02
C TYR A 15 -23.33 6.62 15.60
N PRO A 16 -23.50 6.39 16.92
CA PRO A 16 -23.94 7.36 17.94
C PRO A 16 -22.75 8.10 18.57
N SER A 17 -22.64 9.41 18.32
CA SER A 17 -21.74 10.32 19.04
C SER A 17 -22.54 11.40 19.76
N PRO A 18 -22.06 11.95 20.91
CA PRO A 18 -22.79 12.93 21.71
C PRO A 18 -23.22 14.22 20.98
N GLY A 19 -22.60 14.52 19.83
CA GLY A 19 -22.91 15.69 18.99
C GLY A 19 -23.87 15.44 17.83
N VAL A 20 -24.34 14.20 17.61
CA VAL A 20 -25.18 13.82 16.46
C VAL A 20 -26.58 13.44 16.95
N ASP A 21 -27.58 14.29 16.66
CA ASP A 21 -28.99 13.99 16.93
C ASP A 21 -29.51 12.91 15.96
N GLY A 22 -29.88 11.75 16.51
CA GLY A 22 -30.41 10.63 15.75
C GLY A 22 -31.72 10.95 15.01
N HIS A 23 -32.56 11.83 15.55
CA HIS A 23 -33.79 12.25 14.87
C HIS A 23 -33.49 13.17 13.68
N ALA A 24 -32.56 14.10 13.83
CA ALA A 24 -32.09 14.95 12.73
C ALA A 24 -31.42 14.12 11.63
N LEU A 25 -30.58 13.14 12.01
CA LEU A 25 -29.92 12.23 11.08
C LEU A 25 -30.93 11.37 10.29
N ALA A 26 -31.93 10.81 10.96
CA ALA A 26 -32.98 10.03 10.30
C ALA A 26 -33.78 10.87 9.29
N ARG A 27 -34.12 12.11 9.64
CA ARG A 27 -34.79 13.05 8.72
C ARG A 27 -33.91 13.43 7.53
N LEU A 28 -32.61 13.63 7.75
CA LEU A 28 -31.65 13.88 6.68
C LEU A 28 -31.56 12.68 5.73
N GLY A 29 -31.44 11.47 6.27
CA GLY A 29 -31.42 10.24 5.49
C GLY A 29 -32.69 10.05 4.66
N PHE A 30 -33.85 10.26 5.28
CA PHE A 30 -35.15 10.20 4.60
C PHE A 30 -35.23 11.20 3.44
N THR A 31 -34.79 12.44 3.67
CA THR A 31 -34.82 13.50 2.65
C THR A 31 -33.87 13.21 1.48
N VAL A 32 -32.66 12.73 1.78
CA VAL A 32 -31.67 12.34 0.76
C VAL A 32 -32.19 11.17 -0.06
N LEU A 33 -32.78 10.16 0.59
CA LEU A 33 -33.35 8.99 -0.08
C LEU A 33 -34.52 9.37 -0.99
N ALA A 34 -35.48 10.16 -0.50
CA ALA A 34 -36.62 10.60 -1.29
C ALA A 34 -36.19 11.40 -2.53
N LYS A 35 -35.21 12.31 -2.39
CA LYS A 35 -34.64 13.05 -3.51
C LYS A 35 -33.84 12.16 -4.46
N ALA A 36 -33.12 11.17 -3.95
CA ALA A 36 -32.39 10.20 -4.77
C ALA A 36 -33.32 9.32 -5.62
N ILE A 37 -34.40 8.80 -5.02
CA ILE A 37 -35.42 8.04 -5.75
C ILE A 37 -36.08 8.92 -6.81
N SER A 38 -36.49 10.14 -6.44
CA SER A 38 -37.10 11.09 -7.39
C SER A 38 -36.18 11.40 -8.57
N PHE A 39 -34.88 11.58 -8.32
CA PHE A 39 -33.88 11.81 -9.38
C PHE A 39 -33.62 10.58 -10.25
N LEU A 40 -33.44 9.39 -9.64
CA LEU A 40 -33.12 8.16 -10.38
C LEU A 40 -34.27 7.68 -11.27
N TYR A 41 -35.51 7.90 -10.83
CA TYR A 41 -36.71 7.45 -11.54
C TYR A 41 -37.45 8.59 -12.26
N GLU A 42 -36.90 9.81 -12.25
CA GLU A 42 -37.51 11.01 -12.82
C GLU A 42 -38.98 11.22 -12.39
N ALA A 43 -39.31 10.78 -11.17
CA ALA A 43 -40.67 10.79 -10.64
C ALA A 43 -40.81 11.88 -9.55
N PRO A 44 -41.96 12.59 -9.47
CA PRO A 44 -42.17 13.58 -8.43
C PRO A 44 -42.25 12.93 -7.04
N ILE A 45 -41.76 13.62 -6.02
CA ILE A 45 -41.90 13.16 -4.64
C ILE A 45 -43.38 13.27 -4.23
N PRO A 46 -44.00 12.21 -3.65
CA PRO A 46 -45.39 12.24 -3.23
C PRO A 46 -45.69 13.36 -2.24
N GLU A 47 -46.82 14.05 -2.42
CA GLU A 47 -47.23 15.15 -1.54
C GLU A 47 -47.37 14.76 -0.07
N SER A 48 -47.77 13.52 0.19
CA SER A 48 -47.96 12.97 1.52
C SER A 48 -46.70 12.97 2.40
N ILE A 49 -45.51 13.05 1.79
CA ILE A 49 -44.23 13.00 2.52
C ILE A 49 -43.48 14.33 2.56
N TYR A 50 -44.00 15.41 1.95
CA TYR A 50 -43.33 16.73 1.95
C TYR A 50 -43.10 17.27 3.37
N SER A 51 -44.04 17.05 4.29
CA SER A 51 -43.92 17.48 5.70
C SER A 51 -42.77 16.81 6.46
N GLN A 52 -42.25 15.69 5.97
CA GLN A 52 -41.15 14.94 6.58
C GLN A 52 -39.79 15.30 5.99
N LEU A 53 -39.76 15.92 4.81
CA LEU A 53 -38.53 16.34 4.15
C LEU A 53 -37.89 17.54 4.89
N LEU A 54 -36.57 17.61 4.84
CA LEU A 54 -35.80 18.80 5.19
C LEU A 54 -35.78 19.76 4.00
N ASP A 55 -36.33 20.95 4.20
CA ASP A 55 -36.24 22.07 3.27
C ASP A 55 -36.06 23.40 4.04
N PRO A 56 -34.94 24.12 3.88
CA PRO A 56 -33.79 23.76 3.05
C PRO A 56 -33.04 22.55 3.61
N LEU A 57 -32.41 21.78 2.71
CA LEU A 57 -31.42 20.80 3.14
C LEU A 57 -30.24 21.53 3.81
N PRO A 58 -29.64 20.97 4.88
CA PRO A 58 -28.41 21.52 5.42
C PRO A 58 -27.37 21.57 4.32
N SER A 59 -26.80 22.75 4.09
CA SER A 59 -25.70 22.90 3.14
C SER A 59 -24.52 22.07 3.63
N PRO A 60 -23.93 21.22 2.79
CA PRO A 60 -22.65 20.60 3.13
C PRO A 60 -21.64 21.71 3.42
N PRO A 61 -20.61 21.45 4.24
CA PRO A 61 -19.59 22.45 4.50
C PRO A 61 -19.04 22.94 3.16
N HIS A 62 -19.24 24.23 2.86
CA HIS A 62 -18.64 24.88 1.70
C HIS A 62 -17.15 24.98 1.98
N TRP A 63 -16.38 24.07 1.39
CA TRP A 63 -14.93 24.17 1.47
C TRP A 63 -14.48 25.38 0.66
N ALA A 64 -13.58 26.17 1.23
CA ALA A 64 -12.95 27.26 0.49
C ALA A 64 -12.32 26.70 -0.80
N PRO A 65 -12.39 27.45 -1.92
CA PRO A 65 -11.88 27.01 -3.20
C PRO A 65 -10.38 26.72 -3.09
N ILE A 66 -9.94 25.69 -3.81
CA ILE A 66 -8.54 25.30 -3.88
C ILE A 66 -7.79 26.42 -4.58
N SER A 67 -6.75 26.92 -3.91
CA SER A 67 -5.85 27.96 -4.42
C SER A 67 -4.57 27.38 -5.00
N GLU A 68 -4.08 26.29 -4.42
CA GLU A 68 -2.81 25.66 -4.77
C GLU A 68 -2.92 24.14 -4.59
N PHE A 69 -2.22 23.39 -5.44
CA PHE A 69 -2.04 21.94 -5.29
C PHE A 69 -0.55 21.62 -5.20
N ARG A 70 -0.18 20.79 -4.24
CA ARG A 70 1.20 20.33 -4.05
C ARG A 70 1.25 18.82 -3.96
N LYS A 71 2.11 18.20 -4.77
CA LYS A 71 2.28 16.73 -4.80
C LYS A 71 2.71 16.17 -3.43
N GLN A 72 3.57 16.89 -2.72
CA GLN A 72 4.06 16.48 -1.41
C GLN A 72 4.45 17.69 -0.57
N MET A 73 4.32 17.57 0.75
CA MET A 73 4.71 18.60 1.71
C MET A 73 5.14 17.97 3.02
N ARG A 74 6.32 18.35 3.52
CA ARG A 74 6.87 17.85 4.79
C ARG A 74 6.55 18.84 5.90
N VAL A 75 5.85 18.36 6.93
CA VAL A 75 5.29 19.20 7.99
C VAL A 75 5.65 18.65 9.35
N LEU A 76 6.15 19.51 10.22
CA LEU A 76 6.30 19.23 11.64
C LEU A 76 4.97 19.53 12.34
N VAL A 77 4.21 18.49 12.67
CA VAL A 77 2.95 18.63 13.41
C VAL A 77 3.26 18.93 14.87
N VAL A 78 2.74 20.05 15.38
CA VAL A 78 3.02 20.52 16.76
C VAL A 78 1.80 20.42 17.66
N ARG A 79 0.59 20.30 17.09
CA ARG A 79 -0.66 20.24 17.84
C ARG A 79 -1.71 19.44 17.10
N ASP A 80 -2.51 18.69 17.85
CA ASP A 80 -3.74 18.04 17.40
C ASP A 80 -4.94 18.69 18.08
N GLU A 81 -5.96 19.04 17.31
CA GLU A 81 -7.23 19.61 17.79
C GLU A 81 -8.41 18.70 17.36
N PRO A 82 -8.67 17.61 18.11
CA PRO A 82 -9.67 16.62 17.73
C PRO A 82 -11.07 17.19 17.50
N GLY A 83 -11.49 18.13 18.35
CA GLY A 83 -12.80 18.78 18.27
C GLY A 83 -13.02 19.61 17.01
N LYS A 84 -11.96 19.99 16.30
CA LYS A 84 -12.02 20.72 15.02
C LYS A 84 -11.65 19.84 13.81
N GLN A 85 -11.36 18.56 14.03
CA GLN A 85 -10.86 17.64 13.01
C GLN A 85 -9.64 18.22 12.24
N GLN A 86 -8.68 18.78 12.99
CA GLN A 86 -7.49 19.42 12.39
C GLN A 86 -6.20 19.17 13.18
N LEU A 87 -5.09 19.11 12.46
CA LEU A 87 -3.73 19.21 13.01
C LEU A 87 -3.17 20.59 12.70
N THR A 88 -2.30 21.11 13.57
CA THR A 88 -1.52 22.32 13.31
C THR A 88 -0.05 21.95 13.23
N GLY A 89 0.63 22.44 12.21
CA GLY A 89 2.06 22.19 12.00
C GLY A 89 2.76 23.30 11.24
N TYR A 90 4.07 23.16 11.07
CA TYR A 90 4.89 24.07 10.27
C TYR A 90 5.53 23.32 9.13
N GLU A 91 5.43 23.86 7.92
CA GLU A 91 6.16 23.32 6.78
C GLU A 91 7.66 23.50 6.99
N GLU A 92 8.42 22.45 6.71
CA GLU A 92 9.88 22.46 6.89
C GLU A 92 10.58 23.45 5.95
N GLU A 93 10.16 23.50 4.68
CA GLU A 93 10.72 24.43 3.68
C GLU A 93 10.26 25.88 3.89
N ARG A 94 9.09 26.08 4.51
CA ARG A 94 8.45 27.40 4.67
C ARG A 94 7.85 27.57 6.07
N PRO A 95 8.66 27.67 7.13
CA PRO A 95 8.19 27.68 8.52
C PRO A 95 7.61 29.04 8.98
N GLN A 96 7.14 29.89 8.05
CA GLN A 96 6.74 31.27 8.34
C GLN A 96 5.43 31.36 9.12
N SER A 97 4.47 30.50 8.79
CA SER A 97 3.13 30.49 9.40
C SER A 97 2.67 29.06 9.68
N PRO A 98 1.91 28.85 10.76
CA PRO A 98 1.32 27.54 11.03
C PRO A 98 0.32 27.18 9.92
N LEU A 99 0.41 25.94 9.46
CA LEU A 99 -0.53 25.32 8.54
C LEU A 99 -1.60 24.58 9.34
N LEU A 100 -2.83 24.64 8.83
CA LEU A 100 -3.94 23.85 9.34
C LEU A 100 -4.16 22.65 8.42
N ILE A 101 -4.04 21.44 8.93
CA ILE A 101 -4.22 20.21 8.16
C ILE A 101 -5.55 19.59 8.58
N ARG A 102 -6.51 19.53 7.66
CA ARG A 102 -7.83 18.93 7.92
C ARG A 102 -7.80 17.45 7.63
N TYR A 103 -8.46 16.69 8.48
CA TYR A 103 -8.69 15.26 8.30
C TYR A 103 -10.18 14.92 8.48
N ASN A 104 -10.58 13.67 8.23
CA ASN A 104 -11.98 13.23 8.26
C ASN A 104 -12.88 13.99 7.28
N LEU A 105 -12.32 14.35 6.13
CA LEU A 105 -13.03 14.86 4.97
C LEU A 105 -13.52 13.66 4.14
N ALA A 106 -14.84 13.54 3.97
CA ALA A 106 -15.47 12.44 3.24
C ALA A 106 -14.91 12.32 1.82
N ASP A 107 -14.69 11.08 1.35
CA ASP A 107 -14.11 10.75 0.04
C ASP A 107 -12.71 11.34 -0.21
N THR A 108 -12.09 11.97 0.80
CA THR A 108 -10.77 12.62 0.69
C THR A 108 -9.76 11.99 1.62
N ASN A 109 -10.05 11.97 2.93
CA ASN A 109 -9.12 11.48 3.95
C ASN A 109 -9.80 11.00 5.25
N ASP A 110 -11.03 10.52 5.15
CA ASP A 110 -11.75 9.82 6.22
C ASP A 110 -11.10 8.50 6.64
N VAL A 111 -10.32 7.89 5.76
CA VAL A 111 -9.49 6.71 6.07
C VAL A 111 -8.38 6.96 7.09
N PHE A 112 -8.10 8.22 7.47
CA PHE A 112 -7.03 8.55 8.42
C PHE A 112 -7.38 8.24 9.88
N ALA A 113 -8.65 7.99 10.22
CA ALA A 113 -9.09 7.87 11.61
C ALA A 113 -8.24 6.88 12.45
N PRO A 114 -7.93 5.65 12.00
CA PRO A 114 -7.08 4.72 12.75
C PRO A 114 -5.65 5.25 12.94
N THR A 115 -5.09 5.88 11.92
CA THR A 115 -3.73 6.46 11.95
C THR A 115 -3.64 7.61 12.95
N LEU A 116 -4.68 8.46 13.01
CA LEU A 116 -4.75 9.57 13.96
C LEU A 116 -4.96 9.10 15.40
N GLU A 117 -5.71 8.02 15.59
CA GLU A 117 -5.80 7.36 16.90
C GLU A 117 -4.43 6.81 17.33
N ALA A 118 -3.70 6.16 16.42
CA ALA A 118 -2.34 5.70 16.68
C ALA A 118 -1.39 6.86 17.02
N LEU A 119 -1.47 7.97 16.28
CA LEU A 119 -0.74 9.21 16.59
C LEU A 119 -0.96 9.63 18.04
N ARG A 120 -2.21 9.75 18.48
CA ARG A 120 -2.57 10.17 19.84
C ARG A 120 -2.11 9.22 20.94
N ARG A 121 -2.11 7.93 20.64
CA ARG A 121 -1.85 6.88 21.63
C ARG A 121 -0.37 6.56 21.80
N TYR A 122 0.40 6.62 20.71
CA TYR A 122 1.76 6.09 20.67
C TYR A 122 2.83 7.14 20.39
N PHE A 123 2.48 8.30 19.85
CA PHE A 123 3.44 9.33 19.48
C PHE A 123 3.34 10.55 20.39
N THR A 124 4.45 11.28 20.52
CA THR A 124 4.51 12.56 21.23
C THR A 124 4.78 13.66 20.22
N LEU A 125 4.07 14.78 20.31
CA LEU A 125 4.32 15.95 19.47
C LEU A 125 5.51 16.77 20.02
N PRO A 126 6.30 17.44 19.17
CA PRO A 126 6.12 17.57 17.73
C PRO A 126 6.55 16.33 16.93
N LEU A 127 5.87 16.04 15.83
CA LEU A 127 6.04 14.83 15.02
C LEU A 127 6.23 15.19 13.54
N PRO A 128 7.31 14.74 12.86
CA PRO A 128 7.46 14.90 11.43
C PRO A 128 6.45 14.03 10.68
N VAL A 129 5.79 14.64 9.71
CA VAL A 129 4.73 14.03 8.92
C VAL A 129 4.91 14.42 7.46
N GLN A 130 4.78 13.45 6.57
CA GLN A 130 4.73 13.69 5.13
C GLN A 130 3.28 13.71 4.66
N LEU A 131 2.87 14.83 4.07
CA LEU A 131 1.60 14.99 3.38
C LEU A 131 1.78 14.71 1.89
N ILE A 132 0.81 14.03 1.29
CA ILE A 132 0.85 13.62 -0.13
C ILE A 132 -0.45 14.04 -0.81
N ASP A 133 -0.33 14.53 -2.05
CA ASP A 133 -1.41 15.11 -2.86
C ASP A 133 -2.24 16.10 -2.04
N VAL A 134 -1.67 17.27 -1.77
CA VAL A 134 -2.19 18.28 -0.85
C VAL A 134 -2.90 19.38 -1.62
N GLU A 135 -4.20 19.51 -1.39
CA GLU A 135 -4.97 20.67 -1.80
C GLU A 135 -4.89 21.75 -0.72
N ILE A 136 -4.62 23.00 -1.11
CA ILE A 136 -4.49 24.15 -0.19
C ILE A 136 -5.52 25.20 -0.61
N ASP A 137 -6.37 25.61 0.32
CA ASP A 137 -7.33 26.68 0.06
C ASP A 137 -6.74 28.09 0.27
N GLY A 138 -7.51 29.12 -0.10
CA GLY A 138 -7.07 30.52 -0.01
C GLY A 138 -6.82 31.03 1.42
N GLU A 139 -7.17 30.25 2.46
CA GLU A 139 -6.88 30.55 3.86
C GLU A 139 -5.63 29.79 4.36
N GLY A 140 -4.96 29.02 3.49
CA GLY A 140 -3.77 28.23 3.83
C GLY A 140 -4.10 26.90 4.52
N CYS A 141 -5.34 26.42 4.44
CA CYS A 141 -5.74 25.16 5.03
C CYS A 141 -5.47 24.00 4.06
N CYS A 142 -4.71 23.01 4.53
CA CYS A 142 -4.28 21.83 3.79
C CYS A 142 -5.29 20.69 3.91
N ARG A 143 -5.54 20.01 2.79
CA ARG A 143 -6.41 18.83 2.67
C ARG A 143 -5.61 17.74 1.93
N PRO A 144 -4.80 16.95 2.64
CA PRO A 144 -3.98 15.91 2.04
C PRO A 144 -4.81 14.64 1.75
N ARG A 145 -4.43 13.90 0.70
CA ARG A 145 -5.03 12.57 0.40
C ARG A 145 -4.32 11.42 1.10
N ALA A 146 -3.04 11.57 1.43
CA ALA A 146 -2.32 10.62 2.27
C ALA A 146 -1.42 11.32 3.30
N LEU A 147 -1.19 10.60 4.40
CA LEU A 147 -0.47 11.03 5.59
C LEU A 147 0.49 9.92 6.00
N VAL A 148 1.79 10.23 6.09
CA VAL A 148 2.80 9.30 6.58
C VAL A 148 3.41 9.89 7.85
N LEU A 149 3.31 9.16 8.96
CA LEU A 149 3.91 9.52 10.24
C LEU A 149 5.36 9.04 10.26
N GLU A 150 6.29 9.88 10.73
CA GLU A 150 7.73 9.54 10.79
C GLU A 150 8.27 9.01 9.45
N PRO A 151 8.23 9.82 8.37
CA PRO A 151 8.67 9.38 7.04
C PRO A 151 10.15 8.96 6.98
N ASP A 152 10.98 9.36 7.95
CA ASP A 152 12.38 8.94 8.06
C ASP A 152 12.54 7.53 8.64
N TYR A 153 11.50 7.00 9.29
CA TYR A 153 11.49 5.63 9.79
C TYR A 153 11.13 4.66 8.66
N LEU A 154 12.16 4.31 7.87
CA LEU A 154 11.99 3.45 6.70
C LEU A 154 11.52 2.04 7.10
N THR A 155 10.31 1.69 6.68
CA THR A 155 9.71 0.38 6.93
C THR A 155 9.81 -0.49 5.68
N ASP A 156 10.22 -1.75 5.84
CA ASP A 156 10.28 -2.70 4.73
C ASP A 156 8.91 -2.89 4.06
N VAL A 157 8.86 -2.82 2.72
CA VAL A 157 7.63 -3.06 1.94
C VAL A 157 7.03 -4.43 2.22
N THR A 158 7.86 -5.44 2.49
CA THR A 158 7.40 -6.79 2.87
C THR A 158 6.71 -6.77 4.24
N ALA A 159 7.24 -6.01 5.20
CA ALA A 159 6.60 -5.85 6.51
C ALA A 159 5.22 -5.19 6.38
N VAL A 160 5.12 -4.15 5.54
CA VAL A 160 3.85 -3.50 5.23
C VAL A 160 2.89 -4.47 4.54
N ALA A 161 3.35 -5.23 3.53
CA ALA A 161 2.53 -6.20 2.82
C ALA A 161 1.98 -7.29 3.75
N GLU A 162 2.76 -7.75 4.72
CA GLU A 162 2.33 -8.75 5.70
C GLU A 162 1.19 -8.28 6.61
N CYS A 163 1.04 -6.96 6.79
CA CYS A 163 -0.07 -6.38 7.53
C CYS A 163 -1.40 -6.49 6.78
N PHE A 164 -1.41 -6.72 5.47
CA PHE A 164 -2.65 -6.85 4.71
C PHE A 164 -3.08 -8.32 4.60
N GLN A 165 -4.21 -8.64 5.23
CA GLN A 165 -4.85 -9.95 5.17
C GLN A 165 -6.18 -9.85 4.40
N PRO A 166 -6.78 -10.97 3.95
CA PRO A 166 -8.08 -10.93 3.27
C PRO A 166 -9.19 -10.22 4.06
N GLY A 167 -9.08 -10.17 5.39
CA GLY A 167 -10.00 -9.48 6.29
C GLY A 167 -9.71 -7.99 6.52
N GLY A 168 -8.66 -7.43 5.91
CA GLY A 168 -8.24 -6.05 6.10
C GLY A 168 -6.79 -5.91 6.59
N ALA A 169 -6.41 -4.68 6.94
CA ALA A 169 -5.09 -4.37 7.48
C ALA A 169 -5.05 -4.65 8.99
N GLU A 170 -4.11 -5.50 9.42
CA GLU A 170 -3.85 -5.85 10.82
C GLU A 170 -2.35 -5.69 11.16
N PRO A 171 -1.92 -4.47 11.56
CA PRO A 171 -0.51 -4.18 11.83
C PRO A 171 0.08 -4.94 13.03
N LEU A 172 -0.74 -5.33 14.02
CA LEU A 172 -0.23 -6.01 15.22
C LEU A 172 0.24 -7.43 14.92
N GLN A 173 -0.26 -8.06 13.86
CA GLN A 173 0.17 -9.40 13.47
C GLN A 173 1.65 -9.44 13.08
N PHE A 174 2.13 -8.41 12.37
CA PHE A 174 3.56 -8.26 12.07
C PHE A 174 4.39 -8.19 13.36
N LEU A 175 3.94 -7.41 14.35
CA LEU A 175 4.62 -7.30 15.63
C LEU A 175 4.64 -8.64 16.39
N ILE A 176 3.51 -9.35 16.45
CA ILE A 176 3.41 -10.66 17.12
C ILE A 176 4.37 -11.67 16.49
N LYS A 177 4.48 -11.70 15.15
CA LYS A 177 5.40 -12.60 14.44
C LYS A 177 6.86 -12.41 14.87
N LYS A 178 7.28 -11.20 15.25
CA LYS A 178 8.65 -10.94 15.76
C LYS A 178 8.96 -11.64 17.07
N PHE A 179 7.95 -12.04 17.85
CA PHE A 179 8.12 -12.80 19.09
C PHE A 179 8.09 -14.32 18.87
N LEU A 180 7.72 -14.78 17.67
CA LEU A 180 7.68 -16.20 17.36
C LEU A 180 9.06 -16.70 16.92
N PRO A 181 9.44 -17.94 17.28
CA PRO A 181 10.68 -18.52 16.82
C PRO A 181 10.63 -18.70 15.29
N VAL A 182 11.64 -18.16 14.60
CA VAL A 182 11.84 -18.41 13.17
C VAL A 182 12.46 -19.80 13.02
N SER A 183 11.69 -20.77 12.54
CA SER A 183 12.23 -22.10 12.21
C SER A 183 12.70 -22.13 10.75
N THR A 184 13.93 -22.59 10.53
CA THR A 184 14.38 -22.91 9.18
C THR A 184 13.50 -24.04 8.64
N ASN A 185 12.88 -23.80 7.50
CA ASN A 185 12.07 -24.80 6.82
C ASN A 185 12.55 -24.97 5.38
N LYS A 186 12.12 -26.06 4.75
CA LYS A 186 12.52 -26.42 3.37
C LYS A 186 12.15 -25.36 2.33
N TYR A 187 11.06 -24.63 2.52
CA TYR A 187 10.60 -23.61 1.56
C TYR A 187 11.50 -22.36 1.60
N LEU A 188 11.93 -21.95 2.81
CA LEU A 188 12.89 -20.86 2.97
C LEU A 188 14.23 -21.19 2.29
N LEU A 189 14.76 -22.40 2.52
CA LEU A 189 15.99 -22.84 1.86
C LEU A 189 15.84 -22.91 0.34
N LEU A 190 14.71 -23.37 -0.18
CA LEU A 190 14.44 -23.37 -1.62
C LEU A 190 14.44 -21.96 -2.20
N GLY A 191 13.90 -20.97 -1.49
CA GLY A 191 13.99 -19.57 -1.87
C GLY A 191 15.44 -19.09 -1.97
N HIS A 192 16.26 -19.35 -0.94
CA HIS A 192 17.67 -18.98 -0.94
C HIS A 192 18.45 -19.66 -2.08
N ILE A 193 18.17 -20.94 -2.36
CA ILE A 193 18.78 -21.67 -3.48
C ILE A 193 18.38 -21.04 -4.82
N ALA A 194 17.12 -20.62 -4.98
CA ALA A 194 16.64 -20.00 -6.22
C ALA A 194 17.33 -18.65 -6.48
N ASN A 195 17.46 -17.80 -5.45
CA ASN A 195 18.21 -16.54 -5.55
C ASN A 195 19.68 -16.81 -5.89
N PHE A 196 20.32 -17.77 -5.21
CA PHE A 196 21.69 -18.14 -5.52
C PHE A 196 21.87 -18.64 -6.98
N PHE A 197 20.93 -19.43 -7.51
CA PHE A 197 21.00 -19.88 -8.90
C PHE A 197 20.88 -18.72 -9.89
N LEU A 198 20.03 -17.74 -9.60
CA LEU A 198 19.93 -16.54 -10.40
C LEU A 198 21.26 -15.78 -10.44
N ASP A 199 21.91 -15.59 -9.29
CA ASP A 199 23.23 -14.96 -9.18
C ASP A 199 24.29 -15.71 -10.00
N GLU A 200 24.29 -17.04 -9.88
CA GLU A 200 25.23 -17.89 -10.61
C GLU A 200 25.00 -17.82 -12.12
N PHE A 201 23.75 -17.75 -12.60
CA PHE A 201 23.48 -17.68 -14.05
C PHE A 201 23.87 -16.36 -14.68
N LEU A 202 23.74 -15.24 -13.96
CA LEU A 202 24.17 -13.95 -14.47
C LEU A 202 25.70 -13.83 -14.51
N SER A 203 26.40 -14.51 -13.61
CA SER A 203 27.87 -14.56 -13.59
C SER A 203 28.45 -15.63 -14.51
N ASN A 204 27.78 -16.79 -14.62
CA ASN A 204 28.20 -17.97 -15.37
C ASN A 204 26.97 -18.67 -16.01
N PRO A 205 26.56 -18.22 -17.21
CA PRO A 205 25.38 -18.75 -17.91
C PRO A 205 25.47 -20.25 -18.25
N ASP A 206 26.70 -20.76 -18.39
CA ASP A 206 26.98 -22.16 -18.75
C ASP A 206 27.16 -23.07 -17.55
N SER A 207 26.89 -22.56 -16.34
CA SER A 207 26.92 -23.39 -15.13
C SER A 207 26.06 -24.65 -15.28
N ASN A 208 26.47 -25.71 -14.58
CA ASN A 208 25.76 -26.98 -14.53
C ASN A 208 25.30 -27.30 -13.11
N PHE A 209 24.12 -27.93 -12.99
CA PHE A 209 23.48 -28.16 -11.70
C PHE A 209 24.32 -28.98 -10.70
N PRO A 210 24.99 -30.09 -11.10
CA PRO A 210 25.83 -30.88 -10.17
C PRO A 210 26.95 -30.08 -9.51
N GLU A 211 27.51 -29.08 -10.18
CA GLU A 211 28.55 -28.21 -9.63
C GLU A 211 27.97 -27.03 -8.84
N THR A 212 26.81 -26.50 -9.25
CA THR A 212 26.19 -25.33 -8.65
C THR A 212 25.46 -25.65 -7.34
N PHE A 213 24.69 -26.74 -7.28
CA PHE A 213 23.90 -27.07 -6.07
C PHE A 213 24.76 -27.23 -4.80
N PRO A 214 25.94 -27.88 -4.83
CA PRO A 214 26.83 -27.95 -3.66
C PRO A 214 27.31 -26.58 -3.17
N LYS A 215 27.41 -25.57 -4.04
CA LYS A 215 27.74 -24.19 -3.62
C LYS A 215 26.61 -23.58 -2.81
N ALA A 216 25.35 -23.77 -3.23
CA ALA A 216 24.17 -23.32 -2.49
C ALA A 216 24.12 -23.93 -1.07
N PHE A 217 24.48 -25.21 -0.95
CA PHE A 217 24.58 -25.88 0.36
C PHE A 217 25.60 -25.19 1.30
N ARG A 218 26.76 -24.79 0.76
CA ARG A 218 27.83 -24.13 1.53
C ARG A 218 27.46 -22.74 2.05
N LEU A 219 26.46 -22.08 1.45
CA LEU A 219 25.99 -20.76 1.88
C LEU A 219 25.09 -20.83 3.11
N ASN A 220 24.46 -21.98 3.40
CA ASN A 220 23.60 -22.14 4.58
C ASN A 220 23.71 -23.53 5.24
N PRO A 221 24.91 -23.97 5.64
CA PRO A 221 25.13 -25.34 6.13
C PRO A 221 24.33 -25.65 7.40
N LEU A 222 24.16 -24.67 8.29
CA LEU A 222 23.37 -24.84 9.52
C LEU A 222 21.89 -25.05 9.19
N GLY A 223 21.33 -24.30 8.24
CA GLY A 223 19.95 -24.46 7.82
C GLY A 223 19.66 -25.85 7.28
N PHE A 224 20.57 -26.41 6.47
CA PHE A 224 20.45 -27.79 6.00
C PHE A 224 20.63 -28.83 7.11
N SER A 225 21.52 -28.58 8.08
CA SER A 225 21.77 -29.52 9.19
C SER A 225 20.56 -29.75 10.10
N MET A 226 19.61 -28.82 10.10
CA MET A 226 18.37 -28.90 10.88
C MET A 226 17.26 -29.71 10.20
N LEU A 227 17.47 -30.17 8.96
CA LEU A 227 16.45 -30.87 8.16
C LEU A 227 16.67 -32.38 8.11
N SER A 228 15.58 -33.11 7.85
CA SER A 228 15.66 -34.55 7.63
C SER A 228 16.29 -34.89 6.27
N ASN A 229 16.85 -36.09 6.12
CA ASN A 229 17.36 -36.57 4.83
C ASN A 229 16.27 -36.55 3.73
N SER A 230 15.02 -36.86 4.09
CA SER A 230 13.88 -36.77 3.17
C SER A 230 13.62 -35.34 2.69
N ASP A 231 13.70 -34.35 3.59
CA ASP A 231 13.53 -32.95 3.21
C ASP A 231 14.65 -32.48 2.29
N ILE A 232 15.89 -32.87 2.56
CA ILE A 232 17.05 -32.55 1.71
C ILE A 232 16.88 -33.14 0.31
N GLN A 233 16.41 -34.38 0.21
CA GLN A 233 16.15 -35.01 -1.08
C GLN A 233 15.02 -34.31 -1.84
N GLU A 234 13.95 -33.89 -1.15
CA GLU A 234 12.88 -33.09 -1.76
C GLU A 234 13.40 -31.72 -2.24
N ILE A 235 14.25 -31.06 -1.44
CA ILE A 235 14.91 -29.80 -1.81
C ILE A 235 15.75 -29.99 -3.06
N TYR A 236 16.56 -31.07 -3.14
CA TYR A 236 17.39 -31.34 -4.30
C TYR A 236 16.56 -31.48 -5.59
N GLU A 237 15.49 -32.27 -5.56
CA GLU A 237 14.60 -32.46 -6.71
C GLU A 237 13.88 -31.17 -7.12
N LYS A 238 13.42 -30.38 -6.15
CA LYS A 238 12.78 -29.08 -6.42
C LYS A 238 13.79 -28.05 -6.93
N ALA A 239 14.97 -27.97 -6.33
CA ALA A 239 16.05 -27.11 -6.78
C ALA A 239 16.45 -27.43 -8.21
N LYS A 240 16.55 -28.71 -8.59
CA LYS A 240 16.83 -29.11 -9.97
C LYS A 240 15.79 -28.59 -10.96
N LYS A 241 14.51 -28.62 -10.59
CA LYS A 241 13.42 -28.02 -11.39
C LYS A 241 13.56 -26.51 -11.48
N HIS A 242 13.78 -25.82 -10.36
CA HIS A 242 13.99 -24.37 -10.33
C HIS A 242 15.20 -23.96 -11.18
N TYR A 243 16.29 -24.72 -11.14
CA TYR A 243 17.49 -24.50 -11.94
C TYR A 243 17.18 -24.47 -13.44
N VAL A 244 16.48 -25.50 -13.94
CA VAL A 244 16.11 -25.59 -15.36
C VAL A 244 15.16 -24.46 -15.75
N ILE A 245 14.19 -24.14 -14.89
CA ILE A 245 13.22 -23.06 -15.13
C ILE A 245 13.92 -21.71 -15.19
N LEU A 246 14.76 -21.38 -14.20
CA LEU A 246 15.50 -20.12 -14.13
C LEU A 246 16.44 -19.96 -15.33
N LYS A 247 17.18 -21.02 -15.69
CA LYS A 247 18.04 -21.00 -16.88
C LYS A 247 17.24 -20.67 -18.15
N ARG A 248 16.09 -21.33 -18.33
CA ARG A 248 15.19 -21.07 -19.46
C ARG A 248 14.64 -19.64 -19.43
N VAL A 249 14.22 -19.14 -18.27
CA VAL A 249 13.68 -17.78 -18.13
C VAL A 249 14.72 -16.73 -18.53
N LEU A 250 15.97 -16.88 -18.08
CA LEU A 250 17.06 -15.96 -18.41
C LEU A 250 17.49 -16.03 -19.88
N GLN A 251 17.46 -17.23 -20.49
CA GLN A 251 17.91 -17.43 -21.87
C GLN A 251 16.84 -17.19 -22.93
N GLU A 252 15.57 -17.43 -22.60
CA GLU A 252 14.47 -17.36 -23.57
C GLU A 252 13.49 -16.23 -23.22
N SER A 253 12.98 -16.20 -21.99
CA SER A 253 11.90 -15.27 -21.61
C SER A 253 12.38 -13.83 -21.47
N PHE A 254 13.54 -13.61 -20.83
CA PHE A 254 14.10 -12.26 -20.65
C PHE A 254 14.38 -11.59 -22.01
N PRO A 255 15.09 -12.22 -22.97
CA PRO A 255 15.27 -11.65 -24.30
C PRO A 255 13.96 -11.40 -25.05
N ALA A 256 12.96 -12.29 -24.90
CA ALA A 256 11.65 -12.10 -25.54
C ALA A 256 10.90 -10.85 -25.03
N GLU A 257 11.11 -10.48 -23.77
CA GLU A 257 10.58 -9.26 -23.14
C GLU A 257 11.53 -8.04 -23.29
N GLY A 258 12.60 -8.17 -24.09
CA GLY A 258 13.58 -7.10 -24.29
C GLY A 258 14.51 -6.86 -23.10
N MET A 259 14.54 -7.77 -22.14
CA MET A 259 15.43 -7.71 -20.98
C MET A 259 16.77 -8.37 -21.30
N LYS A 260 17.86 -7.62 -21.15
CA LYS A 260 19.22 -8.10 -21.38
C LYS A 260 19.91 -8.40 -20.04
N PRO A 261 20.48 -9.60 -19.85
CA PRO A 261 21.17 -9.97 -18.62
C PRO A 261 22.22 -8.96 -18.14
N GLU A 262 22.95 -8.30 -19.04
CA GLU A 262 23.96 -7.30 -18.71
C GLU A 262 23.41 -6.01 -18.05
N PHE A 263 22.10 -5.77 -18.17
CA PHE A 263 21.41 -4.63 -17.55
C PHE A 263 20.62 -5.02 -16.30
N CYS A 264 20.77 -6.26 -15.83
CA CYS A 264 20.15 -6.75 -14.60
C CYS A 264 21.03 -6.47 -13.38
N TYR A 265 20.47 -5.77 -12.41
CA TYR A 265 21.01 -5.57 -11.07
C TYR A 265 20.31 -6.52 -10.11
N LEU A 266 21.09 -7.31 -9.37
CA LEU A 266 20.59 -8.29 -8.40
C LEU A 266 20.54 -7.73 -7.00
N GLU A 267 19.47 -8.09 -6.29
CA GLU A 267 19.23 -7.67 -4.91
C GLU A 267 19.38 -6.14 -4.63
N PRO A 268 19.03 -5.21 -5.56
CA PRO A 268 19.20 -3.80 -5.29
C PRO A 268 18.24 -3.34 -4.20
N THR A 269 18.76 -2.51 -3.29
CA THR A 269 17.98 -1.85 -2.26
C THR A 269 17.43 -0.53 -2.78
N PHE A 270 16.21 -0.18 -2.41
CA PHE A 270 15.61 1.13 -2.69
C PHE A 270 15.01 1.74 -1.42
N TYR A 271 14.88 3.05 -1.44
CA TYR A 271 14.27 3.84 -0.37
C TYR A 271 13.29 4.85 -0.97
N SER A 272 12.23 5.13 -0.21
CA SER A 272 11.25 6.16 -0.51
C SER A 272 11.02 7.00 0.73
N GLU A 273 11.68 8.15 0.78
CA GLU A 273 11.53 9.14 1.85
C GLU A 273 10.10 9.71 1.92
N VAL A 274 9.39 9.75 0.79
CA VAL A 274 8.01 10.26 0.72
C VAL A 274 7.04 9.31 1.41
N TYR A 275 7.23 8.00 1.26
CA TYR A 275 6.31 7.00 1.82
C TYR A 275 6.85 6.36 3.11
N GLY A 276 8.07 6.69 3.54
CA GLY A 276 8.74 6.02 4.66
C GLY A 276 8.95 4.53 4.41
N LEU A 277 9.25 4.16 3.16
CA LEU A 277 9.39 2.77 2.74
C LEU A 277 10.80 2.46 2.30
N GLN A 278 11.23 1.24 2.57
CA GLN A 278 12.42 0.65 1.97
C GLN A 278 12.12 -0.76 1.48
N GLY A 279 12.98 -1.29 0.63
CA GLY A 279 12.84 -2.67 0.19
C GLY A 279 14.01 -3.13 -0.63
N ARG A 280 13.96 -4.42 -0.96
CA ARG A 280 14.93 -5.09 -1.80
C ARG A 280 14.17 -5.74 -2.94
N LEU A 281 14.62 -5.50 -4.16
CA LEU A 281 14.10 -6.17 -5.35
C LEU A 281 14.92 -7.42 -5.61
N ASP A 282 14.37 -8.47 -6.21
CA ASP A 282 15.18 -9.60 -6.63
C ASP A 282 16.02 -9.23 -7.88
N ILE A 283 15.37 -8.66 -8.91
CA ILE A 283 16.04 -8.16 -10.11
C ILE A 283 15.48 -6.79 -10.50
N PHE A 284 16.38 -5.85 -10.77
CA PHE A 284 16.07 -4.61 -11.46
C PHE A 284 16.79 -4.58 -12.81
N HIS A 285 16.04 -4.56 -13.90
CA HIS A 285 16.57 -4.39 -15.25
C HIS A 285 16.43 -2.93 -15.69
N ARG A 286 17.51 -2.33 -16.21
CA ARG A 286 17.49 -0.95 -16.71
C ARG A 286 18.30 -0.77 -17.98
N ASP A 287 17.61 -0.60 -19.11
CA ASP A 287 18.15 -0.28 -20.44
C ASP A 287 17.46 1.02 -20.91
N ASP A 288 18.07 2.18 -20.57
CA ASP A 288 17.47 3.53 -20.66
C ASP A 288 16.74 3.79 -22.00
N PRO A 289 15.44 4.17 -22.02
CA PRO A 289 14.59 4.60 -20.88
C PRO A 289 13.75 3.49 -20.25
N ALA A 290 13.92 2.23 -20.66
CA ALA A 290 13.13 1.11 -20.15
C ALA A 290 13.67 0.62 -18.79
N ALA A 291 12.77 0.50 -17.82
CA ALA A 291 13.05 -0.13 -16.54
C ALA A 291 12.05 -1.26 -16.28
N SER A 292 12.50 -2.35 -15.67
CA SER A 292 11.64 -3.48 -15.32
C SER A 292 12.08 -4.08 -13.99
N ILE A 293 11.10 -4.50 -13.20
CA ILE A 293 11.33 -5.17 -11.92
C ILE A 293 10.85 -6.61 -12.07
N VAL A 294 11.67 -7.57 -11.66
CA VAL A 294 11.28 -8.98 -11.60
C VAL A 294 11.39 -9.46 -10.16
N GLU A 295 10.30 -10.05 -9.68
CA GLU A 295 10.17 -10.63 -8.36
C GLU A 295 10.17 -12.16 -8.48
N LEU A 296 11.03 -12.84 -7.73
CA LEU A 296 11.10 -14.28 -7.67
C LEU A 296 10.09 -14.81 -6.65
N LYS A 297 9.36 -15.86 -7.03
CA LYS A 297 8.48 -16.61 -6.12
C LYS A 297 8.76 -18.10 -6.24
N SER A 298 9.05 -18.74 -5.10
CA SER A 298 9.32 -20.18 -5.01
C SER A 298 8.07 -21.03 -4.69
N GLY A 299 6.91 -20.39 -4.48
CA GLY A 299 5.62 -21.01 -4.15
C GLY A 299 4.64 -21.13 -5.33
N ALA A 300 3.47 -21.74 -5.09
CA ALA A 300 2.38 -21.77 -6.05
C ALA A 300 1.78 -20.36 -6.25
N PRO A 301 1.36 -19.98 -7.47
CA PRO A 301 0.78 -18.66 -7.72
C PRO A 301 -0.53 -18.48 -6.93
N SER A 302 -0.60 -17.45 -6.10
CA SER A 302 -1.82 -17.05 -5.39
C SER A 302 -2.49 -15.88 -6.11
N GLY A 303 -3.50 -16.15 -6.92
CA GLY A 303 -4.38 -15.14 -7.51
C GLY A 303 -5.03 -15.61 -8.82
N PRO A 304 -6.22 -15.07 -9.18
CA PRO A 304 -6.79 -15.31 -10.48
C PRO A 304 -5.82 -14.76 -11.53
N ILE A 305 -5.49 -15.62 -12.49
CA ILE A 305 -4.82 -15.26 -13.73
C ILE A 305 -5.72 -14.18 -14.35
N CYS A 306 -5.20 -12.96 -14.56
CA CYS A 306 -5.82 -12.02 -15.49
C CYS A 306 -5.77 -12.67 -16.88
N THR A 307 -6.77 -13.48 -17.17
CA THR A 307 -7.00 -14.10 -18.47
C THR A 307 -7.53 -13.02 -19.39
N GLU A 308 -6.63 -12.30 -20.05
CA GLU A 308 -6.83 -12.12 -21.48
C GLU A 308 -6.33 -13.42 -22.11
N SER A 309 -7.27 -14.13 -22.73
CA SER A 309 -7.15 -15.49 -23.28
C SER A 309 -5.82 -15.76 -23.99
N GLY A 310 -5.00 -16.64 -23.40
CA GLY A 310 -3.75 -17.17 -23.96
C GLY A 310 -3.11 -18.18 -23.00
N PRO A 311 -2.23 -19.10 -23.48
CA PRO A 311 -1.69 -20.23 -22.70
C PRO A 311 -0.74 -19.74 -21.57
N PRO A 312 -0.31 -20.62 -20.64
CA PRO A 312 -0.04 -20.25 -19.24
C PRO A 312 1.09 -19.22 -19.09
N ILE A 313 0.81 -18.22 -18.25
CA ILE A 313 1.40 -16.89 -18.23
C ILE A 313 2.74 -16.87 -17.47
N LEU A 314 3.76 -16.35 -18.17
CA LEU A 314 5.10 -15.93 -17.73
C LEU A 314 5.04 -14.75 -16.73
N PRO A 315 6.10 -14.45 -15.96
CA PRO A 315 6.17 -13.20 -15.19
C PRO A 315 6.08 -12.01 -16.15
N LYS A 316 5.00 -11.22 -16.05
CA LYS A 316 4.85 -9.99 -16.84
C LYS A 316 5.57 -8.82 -16.15
N PRO A 317 6.36 -8.02 -16.87
CA PRO A 317 6.89 -6.77 -16.33
C PRO A 317 5.75 -5.80 -16.02
N CYS A 318 5.76 -5.21 -14.82
CA CYS A 318 4.91 -4.07 -14.49
C CYS A 318 5.48 -2.81 -15.18
N SER A 319 4.76 -2.26 -16.15
CA SER A 319 5.07 -0.97 -16.74
C SER A 319 4.73 0.15 -15.75
N THR A 320 5.73 0.93 -15.35
CA THR A 320 5.50 2.18 -14.63
C THR A 320 5.06 3.26 -15.61
N THR A 321 3.81 3.72 -15.49
CA THR A 321 3.36 4.99 -16.07
C THR A 321 4.16 6.14 -15.48
N SER A 322 4.63 7.01 -16.37
CA SER A 322 5.26 8.32 -16.14
C SER A 322 4.67 9.14 -15.00
#